data_AF-A0A959T115-F1
#
_entry.id   AF-A0A959T115-F1
#
_cell.length_a   1.000
_cell.length_b   1.000
_cell.length_c   1.000
_cell.angle_alpha   90.00
_cell.angle_beta   90.00
_cell.angle_gamma   90.00
#
_symmetry.space_group_name_H-M   'P 1'
#
loop_
_entity.id
_entity.type
_entity.pdbx_description
1 polymer ?
#
loop_
_entity_poly.entity_id
_entity_poly.type
_entity_poly.pdbx_seq_one_letter_code
_entity_poly.pdbx_strand_id
1 'polypeptide(L)'
;MRPNLIPRYFLILALVAASFFSCNEKEVFTSEAIESYIPLQQGKYIVFRLDSLVFTNFGRTIETHRYQEMHEVDTLITDNLGRPSYRIFVYQRDSLGTTPWAPVSTYFITPLGNQFEKVENNLRFISMHLPLRDGYSWKGNKYLPTNPYGTLYNFSNDDNMGDWDYYYDGDPG
;
A
#
# COMPACT_ATOMS: atom_id res chain seq x y z
N MET A 1 8.34 36.41 -66.07
CA MET A 1 9.02 35.40 -65.22
C MET A 1 7.99 34.78 -64.30
N ARG A 2 7.55 33.54 -64.57
CA ARG A 2 6.62 32.81 -63.67
C ARG A 2 7.47 32.13 -62.60
N PRO A 3 7.26 32.38 -61.30
CA PRO A 3 8.04 31.72 -60.26
C PRO A 3 7.72 30.22 -60.28
N ASN A 4 8.76 29.39 -60.34
CA ASN A 4 8.61 27.94 -60.27
C ASN A 4 8.15 27.57 -58.85
N LEU A 5 6.85 27.30 -58.69
CA LEU A 5 6.21 26.98 -57.40
C LEU A 5 6.48 25.53 -56.96
N ILE A 6 6.92 24.67 -57.87
CA ILE A 6 7.20 23.23 -57.67
C ILE A 6 8.19 22.96 -56.50
N PRO A 7 9.35 23.65 -56.37
CA PRO A 7 10.26 23.45 -55.24
C PRO A 7 9.67 23.88 -53.89
N ARG A 8 8.74 24.85 -53.86
CA ARG A 8 8.05 25.27 -52.62
C ARG A 8 7.09 24.20 -52.12
N TYR A 9 6.36 23.53 -53.02
CA TYR A 9 5.48 22.42 -52.65
C TYR A 9 6.26 21.21 -52.14
N PHE A 10 7.43 20.92 -52.72
CA PHE A 10 8.32 19.87 -52.23
C PHE A 10 8.86 20.17 -50.82
N LEU A 11 9.20 21.43 -50.55
CA LEU A 11 9.69 21.85 -49.22
C LEU A 11 8.59 21.76 -48.15
N ILE A 12 7.36 22.16 -48.49
CA ILE A 12 6.21 22.05 -47.57
C ILE A 12 5.86 20.58 -47.31
N LEU A 13 5.89 19.72 -48.34
CA LEU A 13 5.63 18.30 -48.19
C LEU A 13 6.68 17.61 -47.31
N ALA A 14 7.96 17.99 -47.46
CA ALA A 14 9.04 17.50 -46.61
C ALA A 14 8.89 17.94 -45.14
N LEU A 15 8.42 19.18 -44.91
CA LEU A 15 8.19 19.71 -43.56
C LEU A 15 7.01 19.02 -42.86
N VAL A 16 5.94 18.71 -43.62
CA VAL A 16 4.78 17.94 -43.12
C VAL A 16 5.16 16.47 -42.85
N ALA A 17 6.00 15.87 -43.68
CA ALA A 17 6.50 14.50 -43.43
C ALA A 17 7.37 14.44 -42.17
N ALA A 18 8.19 15.48 -41.93
CA ALA A 18 9.02 15.57 -40.72
C ALA A 18 8.18 15.72 -39.43
N SER A 19 6.98 16.32 -39.50
CA SER A 19 6.10 16.43 -38.31
C SER A 19 5.50 15.11 -37.83
N PHE A 20 5.56 14.03 -38.62
CA PHE A 20 5.10 12.70 -38.21
C PHE A 20 6.17 11.85 -37.51
N PHE A 21 7.43 12.31 -37.44
CA PHE A 21 8.53 11.66 -36.72
C PHE A 21 8.69 12.18 -35.28
N SER A 22 7.57 12.37 -34.57
CA SER A 22 7.62 12.62 -33.13
C SER A 22 7.83 11.28 -32.41
N CYS A 23 9.08 11.04 -31.99
CA CYS A 23 9.42 9.91 -31.13
C CYS A 23 8.84 10.18 -29.73
N ASN A 24 7.76 9.50 -29.37
CA ASN A 24 7.28 9.47 -27.99
C ASN A 24 8.16 8.48 -27.22
N GLU A 25 9.28 8.96 -26.67
CA GLU A 25 9.98 8.21 -25.64
C GLU A 25 9.04 8.11 -24.43
N LYS A 26 8.49 6.91 -24.22
CA LYS A 26 7.78 6.61 -22.98
C LYS A 26 8.84 6.37 -21.93
N GLU A 27 9.04 7.35 -21.06
CA GLU A 27 9.77 7.19 -19.81
C GLU A 27 9.19 5.99 -19.04
N VAL A 28 9.97 4.90 -18.94
CA VAL A 28 9.58 3.72 -18.15
C VAL A 28 10.06 3.97 -16.73
N PHE A 29 9.14 4.41 -15.86
CA PHE A 29 9.43 4.50 -14.43
C PHE A 29 9.78 3.11 -13.89
N THR A 30 11.01 2.96 -13.42
CA THR A 30 11.50 1.72 -12.80
C THR A 30 11.60 1.97 -11.31
N SER A 31 10.67 1.41 -10.54
CA SER A 31 10.74 1.41 -9.08
C SER A 31 11.79 0.42 -8.60
N GLU A 32 12.33 0.63 -7.40
CA GLU A 32 13.08 -0.42 -6.72
C GLU A 32 12.22 -1.68 -6.51
N ALA A 33 12.89 -2.80 -6.22
CA ALA A 33 12.22 -4.02 -5.81
C ALA A 33 11.39 -3.73 -4.55
N ILE A 34 10.18 -4.29 -4.47
CA ILE A 34 9.25 -3.90 -3.42
C ILE A 34 9.81 -4.19 -2.02
N GLU A 35 10.64 -5.23 -1.90
CA GLU A 35 11.33 -5.64 -0.68
C GLU A 35 12.29 -4.57 -0.12
N SER A 36 12.74 -3.60 -0.92
CA SER A 36 13.60 -2.51 -0.41
C SER A 36 12.84 -1.55 0.52
N TYR A 37 11.53 -1.41 0.32
CA TYR A 37 10.67 -0.51 1.10
C TYR A 37 10.23 -1.10 2.45
N ILE A 38 10.31 -2.42 2.64
CA ILE A 38 9.93 -3.07 3.90
C ILE A 38 11.02 -4.09 4.29
N PRO A 39 12.00 -3.71 5.13
CA PRO A 39 13.08 -4.60 5.51
C PRO A 39 12.62 -5.69 6.50
N LEU A 40 12.15 -6.82 5.97
CA LEU A 40 11.61 -7.97 6.72
C LEU A 40 12.72 -8.90 7.23
N GLN A 41 13.57 -8.41 8.12
CA GLN A 41 14.60 -9.23 8.78
C GLN A 41 14.15 -9.65 10.17
N GLN A 42 14.29 -10.93 10.51
CA GLN A 42 13.97 -11.46 11.84
C GLN A 42 14.64 -10.63 12.96
N GLY A 43 13.86 -10.28 13.98
CA GLY A 43 14.25 -9.44 15.11
C GLY A 43 14.21 -7.93 14.86
N LYS A 44 13.98 -7.48 13.61
CA LYS A 44 13.69 -6.05 13.38
C LYS A 44 12.29 -5.72 13.87
N TYR A 45 12.16 -4.52 14.42
CA TYR A 45 10.89 -4.03 14.93
C TYR A 45 10.73 -2.52 14.70
N ILE A 46 9.49 -2.06 14.78
CA ILE A 46 9.12 -0.65 14.86
C ILE A 46 8.23 -0.43 16.09
N VAL A 47 8.42 0.69 16.79
CA VAL A 47 7.60 1.08 17.94
C VAL A 47 6.87 2.38 17.63
N PHE A 48 5.56 2.35 17.84
CA PHE A 48 4.66 3.48 17.70
C PHE A 48 4.22 3.99 19.07
N ARG A 49 3.90 5.28 19.14
CA ARG A 49 3.11 5.88 20.23
C ARG A 49 1.74 6.21 19.65
N LEU A 50 0.72 5.56 20.17
CA LEU A 50 -0.63 5.61 19.63
C LEU A 50 -1.62 6.10 20.70
N ASP A 51 -2.74 6.63 20.24
CA ASP A 51 -3.93 6.82 21.04
C ASP A 51 -5.16 6.28 20.33
N SER A 52 -6.17 5.92 21.12
CA SER A 52 -7.45 5.39 20.62
C SER A 52 -8.60 6.02 21.37
N LEU A 53 -9.63 6.44 20.63
CA LEU A 53 -10.90 6.87 21.20
C LEU A 53 -11.77 5.63 21.42
N VAL A 54 -12.14 5.39 22.68
CA VAL A 54 -12.91 4.23 23.09
C VAL A 54 -14.22 4.70 23.72
N PHE A 55 -15.31 4.07 23.31
CA PHE A 55 -16.64 4.34 23.85
C PHE A 55 -16.95 3.36 24.98
N THR A 56 -16.94 3.84 26.22
CA THR A 56 -17.22 3.06 27.42
C THR A 56 -18.63 3.35 27.94
N ASN A 57 -19.08 2.63 28.99
CA ASN A 57 -20.38 2.82 29.61
C ASN A 57 -21.57 2.77 28.62
N PHE A 58 -21.61 1.74 27.78
CA PHE A 58 -22.62 1.55 26.73
C PHE A 58 -22.69 2.75 25.75
N GLY A 59 -21.53 3.28 25.36
CA GLY A 59 -21.45 4.37 24.40
C GLY A 59 -21.68 5.77 24.97
N ARG A 60 -21.87 5.90 26.30
CA ARG A 60 -22.18 7.19 26.95
C ARG A 60 -20.95 7.97 27.35
N THR A 61 -19.79 7.32 27.46
CA THR A 61 -18.54 7.96 27.85
C THR A 61 -17.52 7.74 26.74
N ILE A 62 -16.84 8.82 26.33
CA ILE A 62 -15.72 8.76 25.40
C ILE A 62 -14.44 8.89 26.22
N GLU A 63 -13.55 7.92 26.06
CA GLU A 63 -12.23 7.90 26.71
C GLU A 63 -11.13 7.90 25.65
N THR A 64 -9.99 8.52 25.96
CA THR A 64 -8.78 8.41 25.13
C THR A 64 -7.78 7.54 25.85
N HIS A 65 -7.47 6.38 25.29
CA HIS A 65 -6.44 5.48 25.80
C HIS A 65 -5.15 5.73 25.03
N ARG A 66 -4.01 5.82 25.73
CA ARG A 66 -2.69 6.07 25.13
C ARG A 66 -1.76 4.92 25.48
N TYR A 67 -1.01 4.43 24.49
CA TYR A 67 -0.15 3.27 24.64
C TYR A 67 1.01 3.29 23.64
N GLN A 68 1.97 2.40 23.85
CA GLN A 68 3.00 2.11 22.86
C GLN A 68 2.68 0.76 22.22
N GLU A 69 2.92 0.65 20.92
CA GLU A 69 2.70 -0.57 20.15
C GLU A 69 3.97 -0.93 19.38
N MET A 70 4.38 -2.20 19.43
CA MET A 70 5.57 -2.69 18.76
C MET A 70 5.18 -3.77 17.75
N HIS A 71 5.68 -3.64 16.52
CA HIS A 71 5.55 -4.66 15.48
C HIS A 71 6.92 -5.27 15.25
N GLU A 72 7.08 -6.56 15.56
CA GLU A 72 8.35 -7.29 15.47
C GLU A 72 8.27 -8.39 14.42
N VAL A 73 9.26 -8.42 13.52
CA VAL A 73 9.43 -9.51 12.55
C VAL A 73 9.94 -10.74 13.30
N ASP A 74 9.06 -11.73 13.47
CA ASP A 74 9.40 -12.95 14.21
C ASP A 74 10.17 -13.93 13.34
N THR A 75 9.58 -14.41 12.24
CA THR A 75 10.22 -15.42 11.40
C THR A 75 9.63 -15.51 10.00
N LEU A 76 10.37 -16.17 9.10
CA LEU A 76 9.91 -16.57 7.78
C LEU A 76 9.12 -17.88 7.89
N ILE A 77 7.93 -17.89 7.31
CA ILE A 77 7.01 -19.02 7.22
C ILE A 77 6.59 -19.27 5.77
N THR A 78 5.86 -20.36 5.56
CA THR A 78 5.17 -20.64 4.30
C THR A 78 3.69 -20.36 4.47
N ASP A 79 3.11 -19.57 3.57
CA ASP A 79 1.67 -19.28 3.58
C ASP A 79 0.82 -20.44 3.03
N ASN A 80 -0.50 -20.28 3.08
CA ASN A 80 -1.45 -21.30 2.63
C ASN A 80 -1.38 -21.60 1.11
N LEU A 81 -0.64 -20.81 0.33
CA LEU A 81 -0.41 -20.98 -1.10
C LEU A 81 1.01 -21.49 -1.42
N GLY A 82 1.81 -21.82 -0.40
CA GLY A 82 3.17 -22.30 -0.60
C GLY A 82 4.22 -21.21 -0.81
N ARG A 83 3.90 -19.94 -0.52
CA ARG A 83 4.77 -18.77 -0.75
C ARG A 83 5.52 -18.38 0.52
N PRO A 84 6.74 -17.82 0.44
CA PRO A 84 7.45 -17.27 1.59
C PRO A 84 6.70 -16.06 2.15
N SER A 85 6.43 -16.06 3.46
CA SER A 85 5.72 -14.98 4.16
C SER A 85 6.34 -14.76 5.54
N TYR A 86 6.30 -13.54 6.05
CA TYR A 86 6.84 -13.19 7.36
C TYR A 86 5.73 -13.10 8.39
N ARG A 87 5.94 -13.72 9.56
CA ARG A 87 5.07 -13.55 10.72
C ARG A 87 5.52 -12.33 11.53
N ILE A 88 4.57 -11.46 11.84
CA ILE A 88 4.78 -10.26 12.64
C ILE A 88 4.01 -10.38 13.94
N PHE A 89 4.68 -10.24 15.07
CA PHE A 89 4.04 -10.12 16.38
C PHE A 89 3.77 -8.66 16.71
N VAL A 90 2.58 -8.38 17.23
CA VAL A 90 2.19 -7.07 17.73
C VAL A 90 2.10 -7.13 19.24
N TYR A 91 2.81 -6.23 19.90
CA TYR A 91 2.80 -6.08 21.35
C TYR A 91 2.36 -4.67 21.74
N GLN A 92 1.75 -4.52 22.90
CA GLN A 92 1.45 -3.23 23.50
C GLN A 92 1.98 -3.12 24.93
N ARG A 93 2.18 -1.88 25.38
CA ARG A 93 2.45 -1.53 26.78
C ARG A 93 1.91 -0.14 27.09
N ASP A 94 1.91 0.24 28.36
CA ASP A 94 1.49 1.57 28.79
C ASP A 94 2.22 2.72 28.05
N SER A 95 1.56 3.89 27.97
CA SER A 95 2.10 5.06 27.28
C SER A 95 3.48 5.51 27.79
N LEU A 96 3.79 5.29 29.08
CA LEU A 96 5.07 5.67 29.69
C LEU A 96 6.15 4.60 29.47
N GLY A 97 5.79 3.42 28.98
CA GLY A 97 6.72 2.32 28.72
C GLY A 97 7.28 1.69 29.99
N THR A 98 6.52 1.73 31.09
CA THR A 98 6.93 1.23 32.41
C THR A 98 6.56 -0.24 32.63
N THR A 99 5.56 -0.73 31.90
CA THR A 99 5.09 -2.11 31.91
C THR A 99 5.79 -2.96 30.85
N PRO A 100 5.92 -4.28 31.06
CA PRO A 100 6.42 -5.19 30.03
C PRO A 100 5.55 -5.18 28.78
N TRP A 101 6.14 -5.52 27.64
CA TRP A 101 5.40 -5.75 26.39
C TRP A 101 4.44 -6.94 26.55
N ALA A 102 3.16 -6.71 26.26
CA ALA A 102 2.12 -7.73 26.25
C ALA A 102 1.69 -8.04 24.81
N PRO A 103 1.57 -9.31 24.41
CA PRO A 103 1.15 -9.68 23.06
C PRO A 103 -0.32 -9.32 22.83
N VAL A 104 -0.63 -8.78 21.64
CA VAL A 104 -1.97 -8.28 21.29
C VAL A 104 -2.50 -8.96 20.04
N SER A 105 -1.69 -9.06 19.00
CA SER A 105 -2.11 -9.69 17.74
C SER A 105 -0.94 -10.23 16.94
N THR A 106 -1.26 -10.88 15.83
CA THR A 106 -0.29 -11.40 14.87
C THR A 106 -0.84 -11.19 13.48
N TYR A 107 0.02 -10.79 12.56
CA TYR A 107 -0.34 -10.71 11.14
C TYR A 107 0.82 -11.19 10.27
N PHE A 108 0.56 -11.36 8.98
CA PHE A 108 1.54 -11.85 8.03
C PHE A 108 1.79 -10.85 6.92
N ILE A 109 3.04 -10.77 6.47
CA ILE A 109 3.44 -9.99 5.30
C ILE A 109 4.03 -10.94 4.27
N THR A 110 3.44 -11.00 3.08
CA THR A 110 3.93 -11.78 1.94
C THR A 110 4.43 -10.81 0.86
N PRO A 111 5.75 -10.62 0.69
CA PRO A 111 6.30 -9.92 -0.47
C PRO A 111 6.05 -10.75 -1.74
N LEU A 112 5.55 -10.09 -2.77
CA LEU A 112 5.48 -10.59 -4.14
C LEU A 112 6.25 -9.63 -5.04
N GLY A 113 6.60 -10.04 -6.26
CA GLY A 113 7.46 -9.23 -7.14
C GLY A 113 6.95 -7.82 -7.47
N ASN A 114 5.66 -7.55 -7.29
CA ASN A 114 5.06 -6.24 -7.56
C ASN A 114 4.14 -5.72 -6.44
N GLN A 115 3.94 -6.44 -5.34
CA GLN A 115 2.99 -6.04 -4.30
C GLN A 115 3.31 -6.66 -2.95
N PHE A 116 2.86 -6.01 -1.87
CA PHE A 116 2.87 -6.57 -0.54
C PHE A 116 1.46 -6.98 -0.12
N GLU A 117 1.30 -8.26 0.20
CA GLU A 117 0.07 -8.75 0.81
C GLU A 117 0.21 -8.75 2.34
N LYS A 118 -0.70 -8.08 3.02
CA LYS A 118 -0.87 -8.17 4.48
C LYS A 118 -2.06 -9.07 4.78
N VAL A 119 -1.89 -10.04 5.68
CA VAL A 119 -2.99 -10.89 6.17
C VAL A 119 -3.14 -10.73 7.68
N GLU A 120 -4.25 -10.16 8.13
CA GLU A 120 -4.64 -10.09 9.54
C GLU A 120 -6.06 -10.62 9.71
N ASN A 121 -6.34 -11.36 10.79
CA ASN A 121 -7.69 -11.85 11.09
C ASN A 121 -8.38 -12.55 9.90
N ASN A 122 -7.62 -13.31 9.09
CA ASN A 122 -8.06 -13.97 7.85
C ASN A 122 -8.52 -13.03 6.72
N LEU A 123 -8.28 -11.73 6.83
CA LEU A 123 -8.51 -10.73 5.79
C LEU A 123 -7.20 -10.41 5.08
N ARG A 124 -7.22 -10.43 3.74
CA ARG A 124 -6.06 -10.16 2.90
C ARG A 124 -6.16 -8.80 2.25
N PHE A 125 -5.12 -8.00 2.42
CA PHE A 125 -4.99 -6.66 1.88
C PHE A 125 -3.77 -6.60 0.96
N ILE A 126 -3.85 -5.81 -0.09
CA ILE A 126 -2.69 -5.35 -0.85
C ILE A 126 -2.32 -3.98 -0.28
N SER A 127 -1.37 -3.96 0.66
CA SER A 127 -0.99 -2.73 1.37
C SER A 127 -0.11 -1.80 0.54
N MET A 128 0.54 -2.33 -0.50
CA MET A 128 1.43 -1.59 -1.39
C MET A 128 1.53 -2.33 -2.73
N HIS A 129 1.59 -1.59 -3.84
CA HIS A 129 1.66 -2.14 -5.19
C HIS A 129 2.54 -1.27 -6.09
N LEU A 130 3.42 -1.90 -6.86
CA LEU A 130 4.31 -1.23 -7.82
C LEU A 130 3.55 -0.82 -9.09
N PRO A 131 3.94 0.27 -9.76
CA PRO A 131 5.02 1.20 -9.38
C PRO A 131 4.61 2.14 -8.25
N LEU A 132 5.52 2.38 -7.30
CA LEU A 132 5.36 3.47 -6.33
C LEU A 132 5.64 4.78 -7.04
N ARG A 133 4.60 5.46 -7.51
CA ARG A 133 4.71 6.78 -8.12
C ARG A 133 3.47 7.58 -7.75
N ASP A 134 3.63 8.89 -7.68
CA ASP A 134 2.54 9.79 -7.34
C ASP A 134 1.30 9.52 -8.20
N GLY A 135 0.15 9.41 -7.54
CA GLY A 135 -1.15 9.15 -8.16
C GLY A 135 -1.34 7.73 -8.72
N TYR A 136 -0.40 6.81 -8.56
CA TYR A 136 -0.66 5.40 -8.90
C TYR A 136 -1.66 4.81 -7.91
N SER A 137 -2.75 4.23 -8.45
CA SER A 137 -3.81 3.63 -7.65
C SER A 137 -3.99 2.14 -7.88
N TRP A 138 -4.50 1.46 -6.86
CA TRP A 138 -4.81 0.02 -6.89
C TRP A 138 -5.95 -0.34 -5.95
N LYS A 139 -6.61 -1.47 -6.26
CA LYS A 139 -7.63 -2.07 -5.39
C LYS A 139 -6.99 -2.82 -4.21
N GLY A 140 -6.65 -2.08 -3.15
CA GLY A 140 -6.04 -2.61 -1.93
C GLY A 140 -6.87 -3.70 -1.25
N ASN A 141 -8.19 -3.56 -1.31
CA ASN A 141 -9.15 -4.44 -0.65
C ASN A 141 -9.75 -5.51 -1.56
N LYS A 142 -9.18 -5.76 -2.74
CA LYS A 142 -9.80 -6.64 -3.76
C LYS A 142 -10.06 -8.08 -3.29
N TYR A 143 -9.42 -8.53 -2.21
CA TYR A 143 -9.58 -9.88 -1.67
C TYR A 143 -10.53 -9.95 -0.46
N LEU A 144 -11.07 -8.81 -0.01
CA LEU A 144 -12.03 -8.80 1.09
C LEU A 144 -13.40 -9.31 0.63
N PRO A 145 -14.15 -10.03 1.49
CA PRO A 145 -15.56 -10.29 1.25
C PRO A 145 -16.38 -8.99 1.33
N THR A 146 -17.64 -9.03 0.87
CA THR A 146 -18.53 -7.84 0.84
C THR A 146 -18.74 -7.18 2.20
N ASN A 147 -18.73 -7.96 3.28
CA ASN A 147 -18.90 -7.49 4.65
C ASN A 147 -17.82 -8.12 5.55
N PRO A 148 -16.57 -7.59 5.52
CA PRO A 148 -15.44 -8.20 6.19
C PRO A 148 -15.51 -8.12 7.72
N TYR A 149 -16.23 -7.14 8.29
CA TYR A 149 -16.29 -6.95 9.74
C TYR A 149 -17.68 -7.13 10.36
N GLY A 150 -18.70 -7.48 9.59
CA GLY A 150 -20.08 -7.61 10.08
C GLY A 150 -20.32 -8.65 11.17
N THR A 151 -19.39 -9.60 11.37
CA THR A 151 -19.44 -10.52 12.52
C THR A 151 -18.89 -9.92 13.81
N LEU A 152 -18.06 -8.87 13.70
CA LEU A 152 -17.38 -8.21 14.82
C LEU A 152 -18.09 -6.94 15.27
N TYR A 153 -18.69 -6.21 14.32
CA TYR A 153 -19.32 -4.92 14.59
C TYR A 153 -20.77 -4.89 14.09
N ASN A 154 -21.67 -4.39 14.94
CA ASN A 154 -23.09 -4.24 14.63
C ASN A 154 -23.43 -2.87 14.02
N PHE A 155 -22.53 -2.35 13.18
CA PHE A 155 -22.71 -1.10 12.44
C PHE A 155 -22.06 -1.25 11.06
N SER A 156 -22.71 -0.68 10.04
CA SER A 156 -22.27 -0.75 8.64
C SER A 156 -21.51 0.54 8.30
N ASN A 157 -20.22 0.57 8.58
CA ASN A 157 -19.33 1.64 8.11
C ASN A 157 -18.23 1.12 7.15
N ASP A 158 -18.24 -0.19 6.89
CA ASP A 158 -17.36 -0.94 6.02
C ASP A 158 -18.05 -1.39 4.73
N ASP A 159 -19.27 -0.90 4.48
CA ASP A 159 -19.99 -1.19 3.24
C ASP A 159 -19.13 -0.83 2.04
N ASN A 160 -18.90 -1.85 1.21
CA ASN A 160 -18.22 -1.72 -0.07
C ASN A 160 -16.71 -1.37 0.03
N MET A 161 -16.03 -1.83 1.09
CA MET A 161 -14.56 -1.72 1.20
C MET A 161 -13.81 -2.25 -0.03
N GLY A 162 -14.38 -3.21 -0.76
CA GLY A 162 -13.82 -3.73 -2.02
C GLY A 162 -13.68 -2.68 -3.13
N ASP A 163 -14.48 -1.62 -3.10
CA ASP A 163 -14.45 -0.53 -4.08
C ASP A 163 -13.38 0.53 -3.77
N TRP A 164 -12.77 0.49 -2.59
CA TRP A 164 -11.76 1.46 -2.20
C TRP A 164 -10.57 1.42 -3.16
N ASP A 165 -10.14 2.61 -3.57
CA ASP A 165 -8.96 2.79 -4.40
C ASP A 165 -7.85 3.39 -3.54
N TYR A 166 -6.78 2.64 -3.38
CA TYR A 166 -5.61 3.07 -2.63
C TYR A 166 -4.74 3.81 -3.61
N TYR A 167 -4.07 4.88 -3.19
CA TYR A 167 -3.15 5.59 -4.05
C TYR A 167 -1.90 5.99 -3.29
N TYR A 168 -0.81 6.16 -4.03
CA TYR A 168 0.40 6.75 -3.50
C TYR A 168 0.33 8.27 -3.65
N ASP A 169 0.57 8.99 -2.55
CA ASP A 169 0.64 10.45 -2.50
C ASP A 169 2.09 10.85 -2.21
N GLY A 170 2.76 11.45 -3.20
CA GLY A 170 4.15 11.87 -3.13
C GLY A 170 5.10 11.14 -4.10
N ASP A 171 6.37 11.53 -4.08
CA ASP A 171 7.47 10.88 -4.80
C ASP A 171 8.15 9.87 -3.85
N PRO A 172 8.39 8.59 -4.21
CA PRO A 172 9.03 7.60 -3.33
C PRO A 172 10.45 7.93 -2.84
N GLY A 173 11.03 9.06 -3.24
CA GLY A 173 12.36 9.50 -2.81
C GLY A 173 13.48 9.04 -3.72
#